data_AF-F7KM73-F1
#
_entry.id   AF-F7KM73-F1
#
_cell.length_a   1.000
_cell.length_b   1.000
_cell.length_c   1.000
_cell.angle_alpha   90.00
_cell.angle_beta   90.00
_cell.angle_gamma   90.00
#
_symmetry.space_group_name_H-M   'P 1'
#
loop_
_entity.id
_entity.type
_entity.pdbx_description
1 polymer ?
#
loop_
_entity_poly.entity_id
_entity_poly.type
_entity_poly.pdbx_seq_one_letter_code
_entity_poly.pdbx_strand_id
1 'polypeptide(L)'
;CSFIPKYRKKVLYGKLKVDVREILSILCRYKNVEIVAGAVCDDHVHLSVAIPPKISISDFIGYLKGKSTLMLYDRHPELQSKWDKAFWARGYYVETIGNITDEAVQKYIKEQAEDSRKEDSRGAAL
;
A
#
# COMPACT_ATOMS: atom_id res chain seq x y z
N CYS A 1 5.79 -4.25 0.13
CA CYS A 1 6.03 -3.52 -1.13
C CYS A 1 7.25 -2.59 -1.01
N SER A 2 7.88 -2.26 -2.14
CA SER A 2 9.03 -1.35 -2.21
C SER A 2 9.01 -0.51 -3.49
N PHE A 3 9.47 0.73 -3.40
CA PHE A 3 9.65 1.62 -4.54
C PHE A 3 10.75 2.64 -4.25
N ILE A 4 11.34 3.20 -5.32
CA ILE A 4 12.56 4.01 -5.25
C ILE A 4 12.35 5.41 -5.84
N PRO A 5 13.01 6.45 -5.32
CA PRO A 5 13.05 7.76 -5.97
C PRO A 5 13.70 7.63 -7.34
N LYS A 6 13.23 8.44 -8.29
CA LYS A 6 13.75 8.48 -9.65
C LYS A 6 15.23 8.85 -9.61
N TYR A 7 16.05 8.14 -10.38
CA TYR A 7 17.51 8.28 -10.43
C TYR A 7 18.24 8.01 -9.10
N ARG A 8 17.57 7.42 -8.09
CA ARG A 8 18.20 6.95 -6.85
C ARG A 8 19.03 8.03 -6.13
N LYS A 9 18.56 9.28 -6.13
CA LYS A 9 19.24 10.45 -5.56
C LYS A 9 19.31 10.41 -4.02
N LYS A 10 20.31 9.70 -3.48
CA LYS A 10 20.51 9.45 -2.03
C LYS A 10 20.49 10.71 -1.16
N VAL A 11 21.27 11.72 -1.53
CA VAL A 11 21.47 12.93 -0.71
C VAL A 11 20.17 13.74 -0.57
N LEU A 12 19.42 13.87 -1.66
CA LEU A 12 18.16 14.62 -1.65
C LEU A 12 17.10 13.89 -0.83
N TYR A 13 17.02 12.57 -0.99
CA TYR A 13 16.03 11.76 -0.30
C TYR A 13 16.31 11.62 1.20
N GLY A 14 17.58 11.51 1.60
CA GLY A 14 17.97 11.49 3.01
C GLY A 14 17.46 12.71 3.80
N LYS A 15 17.44 13.90 3.17
CA LYS A 15 16.91 15.13 3.77
C LYS A 15 15.37 15.14 3.88
N LEU A 16 14.68 14.48 2.96
CA LEU A 16 13.21 14.44 2.88
C LEU A 16 12.59 13.25 3.60
N LYS A 17 13.41 12.40 4.22
CA LYS A 17 13.01 11.13 4.83
C LYS A 17 11.86 11.28 5.83
N VAL A 18 11.88 12.35 6.61
CA VAL A 18 10.85 12.66 7.61
C VAL A 18 9.52 13.00 6.92
N ASP A 19 9.54 13.92 5.96
CA ASP A 19 8.35 14.30 5.19
C ASP A 19 7.77 13.12 4.41
N VAL A 20 8.62 12.33 3.75
CA VAL A 20 8.20 11.13 3.01
C VAL A 20 7.49 10.16 3.96
N ARG A 21 8.06 9.89 5.14
CA ARG A 21 7.43 9.01 6.14
C ARG A 21 6.06 9.54 6.57
N GLU A 22 5.98 10.83 6.88
CA GLU A 22 4.74 11.46 7.33
C GLU A 22 3.66 11.42 6.25
N ILE A 23 4.00 11.84 5.03
CA ILE A 23 3.11 11.85 3.87
C ILE A 23 2.59 10.44 3.57
N LEU A 24 3.45 9.44 3.51
CA LEU A 24 3.03 8.06 3.25
C LEU A 24 2.10 7.54 4.36
N SER A 25 2.36 7.90 5.61
CA SER A 25 1.50 7.53 6.74
C SER A 25 0.11 8.18 6.64
N ILE A 26 0.04 9.46 6.25
CA ILE A 26 -1.22 10.16 5.99
C ILE A 26 -2.00 9.49 4.86
N LEU A 27 -1.34 9.20 3.74
CA LEU A 27 -1.97 8.60 2.56
C LEU A 27 -2.50 7.19 2.83
N CYS A 28 -1.78 6.38 3.62
CA CYS A 28 -2.26 5.07 4.04
C CYS A 28 -3.54 5.20 4.89
N ARG A 29 -3.57 6.12 5.86
CA ARG A 29 -4.77 6.40 6.67
C ARG A 29 -5.97 6.82 5.82
N TYR A 30 -5.77 7.69 4.82
CA TYR A 30 -6.85 8.10 3.91
C TYR A 30 -7.46 6.96 3.09
N LYS A 31 -6.70 5.88 2.86
CA LYS A 31 -7.20 4.69 2.17
C LYS A 31 -7.63 3.57 3.11
N ASN A 32 -7.64 3.83 4.42
CA ASN A 32 -7.88 2.82 5.44
C ASN A 32 -6.97 1.59 5.26
N VAL A 33 -5.70 1.85 4.90
CA VAL A 33 -4.63 0.86 4.78
C VAL A 33 -3.77 0.97 6.01
N GLU A 34 -3.61 -0.14 6.72
CA GLU A 34 -2.76 -0.22 7.90
C GLU A 34 -1.30 -0.42 7.49
N ILE A 35 -0.38 0.30 8.14
CA ILE A 35 1.07 0.05 8.02
C ILE A 35 1.47 -0.89 9.14
N VAL A 36 1.75 -2.15 8.80
CA VAL A 36 2.22 -3.18 9.75
C VAL A 36 3.68 -2.92 10.12
N ALA A 37 4.50 -2.59 9.13
CA ALA A 37 5.90 -2.18 9.32
C ALA A 37 6.35 -1.29 8.16
N GLY A 38 7.30 -0.40 8.39
CA GLY A 38 7.78 0.47 7.32
C GLY A 38 9.16 1.07 7.59
N ALA A 39 9.96 1.16 6.53
CA ALA A 39 11.24 1.83 6.55
C ALA A 39 11.35 2.75 5.33
N VAL A 40 11.57 4.03 5.60
CA VAL A 40 12.06 4.96 4.58
C VAL A 40 13.57 4.91 4.69
N CYS A 41 14.27 4.48 3.65
CA CYS A 41 15.73 4.39 3.59
C CYS A 41 16.30 5.66 2.94
N ASP A 42 17.56 5.67 2.49
CA ASP A 42 18.11 6.86 1.82
C ASP A 42 17.92 6.80 0.29
N ASP A 43 17.53 5.65 -0.26
CA ASP A 43 17.32 5.47 -1.70
C ASP A 43 16.13 4.61 -2.07
N HIS A 44 15.27 4.27 -1.10
CA HIS A 44 14.05 3.50 -1.33
C HIS A 44 13.10 3.56 -0.12
N VAL A 45 11.88 3.07 -0.34
CA VAL A 45 10.89 2.80 0.71
C VAL A 45 10.64 1.30 0.77
N HIS A 46 10.48 0.76 1.98
CA HIS A 46 9.84 -0.52 2.25
C HIS A 46 8.60 -0.30 3.11
N LEU A 47 7.47 -0.87 2.70
CA LEU A 47 6.23 -0.90 3.48
C LEU A 47 5.66 -2.31 3.51
N SER A 48 5.36 -2.81 4.70
CA SER A 48 4.45 -3.93 4.93
C SER A 48 3.11 -3.34 5.34
N VAL A 49 2.07 -3.63 4.56
CA VAL A 49 0.76 -3.00 4.70
C VAL A 49 -0.37 -4.03 4.61
N ALA A 50 -1.42 -3.83 5.39
CA ALA A 50 -2.67 -4.56 5.24
C ALA A 50 -3.63 -3.74 4.38
N ILE A 51 -3.82 -4.19 3.13
CA ILE A 51 -4.65 -3.49 2.15
C ILE A 51 -6.05 -4.13 2.14
N PRO A 52 -7.14 -3.34 2.27
CA PRO A 52 -8.49 -3.85 2.12
C PRO A 52 -8.68 -4.57 0.76
N PRO A 53 -9.35 -5.74 0.71
CA PRO A 53 -9.42 -6.58 -0.50
C PRO A 53 -10.11 -5.91 -1.68
N LYS A 54 -10.95 -4.89 -1.43
CA LYS A 54 -11.60 -4.07 -2.46
C LYS A 54 -10.66 -3.10 -3.19
N ILE A 55 -9.44 -2.91 -2.69
CA ILE A 55 -8.46 -2.00 -3.26
C ILE A 55 -7.44 -2.81 -4.05
N SER A 56 -7.34 -2.53 -5.35
CA SER A 56 -6.27 -3.09 -6.17
C SER A 56 -4.89 -2.62 -5.66
N ILE A 57 -3.95 -3.56 -5.58
CA ILE A 57 -2.55 -3.28 -5.22
C ILE A 57 -1.95 -2.23 -6.17
N SER A 58 -2.17 -2.36 -7.48
CA SER A 58 -1.62 -1.43 -8.46
C SER A 58 -2.11 0.00 -8.23
N ASP A 59 -3.40 0.13 -7.92
CA ASP A 59 -4.05 1.42 -7.70
C ASP A 59 -3.57 2.05 -6.39
N PHE A 60 -3.39 1.24 -5.34
CA PHE A 60 -2.86 1.70 -4.07
C PHE A 60 -1.41 2.21 -4.22
N ILE A 61 -0.54 1.47 -4.91
CA ILE A 61 0.84 1.90 -5.14
C ILE A 61 0.90 3.13 -6.04
N GLY A 62 0.07 3.18 -7.09
CA GLY A 62 -0.08 4.36 -7.95
C GLY A 62 -0.53 5.59 -7.16
N TYR A 63 -1.52 5.42 -6.28
CA TYR A 63 -2.01 6.45 -5.37
C TYR A 63 -0.91 6.96 -4.42
N LEU A 64 -0.20 6.05 -3.74
CA LEU A 64 0.89 6.43 -2.83
C LEU A 64 1.96 7.24 -3.56
N LYS A 65 2.47 6.74 -4.68
CA LYS A 65 3.54 7.40 -5.45
C LYS A 65 3.07 8.73 -6.03
N GLY A 66 1.87 8.77 -6.60
CA GLY A 66 1.31 9.97 -7.22
C GLY A 66 1.03 11.08 -6.20
N LYS A 67 0.26 10.79 -5.15
CA LYS A 67 -0.10 11.80 -4.15
C LYS A 67 1.07 12.23 -3.30
N SER A 68 2.00 11.33 -2.95
CA SER A 68 3.21 11.74 -2.22
C SER A 68 4.09 12.67 -3.04
N THR A 69 4.21 12.46 -4.35
CA THR A 69 4.93 13.39 -5.25
C THR A 69 4.34 14.80 -5.18
N LEU A 70 3.01 14.91 -5.23
CA LEU A 70 2.33 16.21 -5.15
C LEU A 70 2.55 16.88 -3.79
N MET A 71 2.35 16.15 -2.69
CA MET A 71 2.52 16.70 -1.34
C MET A 71 3.98 17.07 -1.03
N LEU A 72 4.95 16.33 -1.58
CA LEU A 72 6.36 16.67 -1.45
C LEU A 72 6.70 17.97 -2.17
N TYR A 73 6.21 18.17 -3.40
CA TYR A 73 6.45 19.42 -4.13
C TYR A 73 5.67 20.61 -3.57
N ASP A 74 4.56 20.37 -2.89
CA ASP A 74 3.84 21.43 -2.17
C ASP A 74 4.66 21.92 -0.96
N ARG A 75 5.26 20.99 -0.20
CA ARG A 75 6.16 21.32 0.93
C ARG A 75 7.52 21.86 0.50
N HIS A 76 8.04 21.36 -0.62
CA HIS A 76 9.38 21.66 -1.14
C HIS A 76 9.32 22.06 -2.62
N PRO A 77 8.75 23.24 -2.94
CA PRO A 77 8.58 23.69 -4.33
C PRO A 77 9.91 23.80 -5.09
N GLU A 78 11.02 24.05 -4.38
CA GLU A 78 12.36 24.14 -4.95
C GLU A 78 12.87 22.82 -5.56
N LEU A 79 12.25 21.69 -5.20
CA LEU A 79 12.58 20.37 -5.75
C LEU A 79 11.84 20.07 -7.06
N GLN A 80 10.84 20.87 -7.39
CA GLN A 80 10.04 20.64 -8.58
C GLN A 80 10.83 21.03 -9.84
N SER A 81 11.18 20.02 -10.64
CA SER A 81 11.75 20.27 -11.97
C SER A 81 10.69 20.79 -12.93
N LYS A 82 11.03 21.81 -13.72
CA LYS A 82 10.20 22.34 -14.80
C LYS A 82 9.97 21.32 -15.94
N TRP A 83 10.88 20.35 -16.07
CA TRP A 83 10.89 19.40 -17.19
C TRP A 83 10.50 17.98 -16.78
N ASP A 84 10.70 17.61 -15.51
CA ASP A 84 10.45 16.25 -15.02
C ASP A 84 9.73 16.28 -13.67
N LYS A 85 8.42 16.06 -13.72
CA LYS A 85 7.58 16.07 -12.51
C LYS A 85 7.61 14.74 -11.75
N ALA A 86 8.34 13.72 -12.21
CA ALA A 86 8.33 12.41 -11.54
C ALA A 86 9.33 12.37 -10.37
N PHE A 87 8.82 12.20 -9.15
CA PHE A 87 9.67 11.99 -7.97
C PHE A 87 10.08 10.51 -7.81
N TRP A 88 9.17 9.58 -8.08
CA TRP A 88 9.41 8.14 -7.98
C TRP A 88 9.76 7.52 -9.34
N ALA A 89 10.55 6.44 -9.33
CA ALA A 89 10.72 5.61 -10.51
C ALA A 89 9.38 4.96 -10.93
N ARG A 90 9.24 4.60 -12.22
CA ARG A 90 7.99 3.98 -12.73
C ARG A 90 7.70 2.63 -12.05
N GLY A 91 8.72 1.79 -11.90
CA GLY A 91 8.60 0.47 -11.29
C GLY A 91 8.29 0.50 -9.79
N TYR A 92 7.89 -0.66 -9.28
CA TYR A 92 7.73 -0.97 -7.87
C TYR A 92 7.78 -2.49 -7.70
N TYR A 93 8.04 -2.95 -6.49
CA TYR A 93 8.03 -4.36 -6.11
C TYR A 93 6.93 -4.61 -5.07
N VAL A 94 6.16 -5.68 -5.25
CA VAL A 94 5.15 -6.15 -4.30
C VAL A 94 5.27 -7.66 -4.17
N GLU A 95 5.12 -8.13 -2.95
CA GLU A 95 4.97 -9.53 -2.60
C GLU A 95 3.90 -9.61 -1.51
N THR A 96 3.10 -10.68 -1.55
CA THR A 96 2.10 -11.00 -0.53
C THR A 96 2.74 -11.82 0.57
N ILE A 97 2.48 -11.46 1.82
CA ILE A 97 2.88 -12.25 2.99
C ILE A 97 1.62 -12.91 3.54
N GLY A 98 1.61 -14.24 3.64
CA GLY A 98 0.47 -14.99 4.18
C GLY A 98 0.93 -16.19 4.99
N ASN A 99 0.36 -16.34 6.18
CA ASN A 99 0.35 -17.59 6.94
C ASN A 99 -1.00 -18.28 6.74
N ILE A 100 -1.34 -18.59 5.49
CA ILE A 100 -2.52 -19.44 5.21
C ILE A 100 -2.05 -20.89 5.25
N THR A 101 -2.57 -21.66 6.20
CA THR A 101 -2.38 -23.11 6.23
C THR A 101 -3.53 -23.79 5.50
N ASP A 102 -3.30 -24.98 4.95
CA ASP A 102 -4.35 -25.76 4.27
C ASP A 102 -5.54 -26.01 5.22
N GLU A 103 -5.28 -26.21 6.51
CA GLU A 103 -6.33 -26.40 7.52
C GLU A 103 -7.23 -25.17 7.66
N ALA A 104 -6.64 -23.96 7.62
CA ALA A 104 -7.40 -22.72 7.70
C ALA A 104 -8.32 -22.54 6.48
N VAL A 105 -7.84 -22.93 5.28
CA VAL A 105 -8.64 -22.90 4.05
C VAL A 105 -9.77 -23.92 4.11
N GLN A 106 -9.48 -25.17 4.50
CA GLN A 106 -10.51 -26.21 4.58
C GLN A 106 -11.60 -25.88 5.60
N LYS A 107 -11.20 -25.35 6.77
CA LYS A 107 -12.15 -24.91 7.80
C LYS A 107 -13.08 -23.82 7.26
N TYR A 108 -12.53 -22.79 6.60
CA TYR A 108 -13.32 -21.71 6.00
C TYR A 108 -14.34 -22.23 4.98
N ILE A 109 -13.93 -23.15 4.08
CA ILE A 109 -14.84 -23.75 3.08
C ILE A 109 -15.97 -24.52 3.76
N LYS A 110 -15.65 -25.31 4.79
CA LYS A 110 -16.66 -26.11 5.51
C LYS A 110 -17.67 -25.20 6.23
N GLU A 111 -17.19 -24.18 6.92
CA GLU A 111 -18.04 -23.22 7.64
C GLU A 111 -18.97 -22.47 6.68
N GLN A 112 -18.45 -22.01 5.53
CA GLN A 112 -19.26 -21.39 4.48
C GLN A 112 -20.37 -22.32 3.96
N ALA A 113 -20.05 -23.59 3.70
CA ALA A 113 -21.04 -24.56 3.23
C ALA A 113 -22.10 -24.90 4.30
N GLU A 114 -21.75 -24.84 5.59
CA GLU A 114 -22.72 -24.99 6.68
C GLU A 114 -23.65 -23.78 6.80
N ASP A 115 -23.11 -22.56 6.67
CA ASP A 115 -23.91 -21.34 6.76
C ASP A 115 -24.88 -21.20 5.58
N SER A 116 -24.46 -21.50 4.34
CA SER A 116 -25.38 -21.53 3.19
C SER A 116 -26.53 -22.53 3.39
N ARG A 117 -26.25 -23.73 3.92
CA ARG A 117 -27.31 -24.71 4.23
C ARG A 117 -28.29 -24.22 5.29
N LYS A 118 -27.83 -23.48 6.30
CA LYS A 118 -28.68 -22.88 7.34
C LYS A 118 -29.55 -21.75 6.77
N GLU A 119 -29.05 -20.99 5.80
CA GLU A 119 -29.83 -19.96 5.11
C GLU A 119 -30.94 -20.57 4.25
N ASP A 120 -30.62 -21.59 3.45
CA ASP A 120 -31.60 -22.31 2.61
C ASP A 120 -32.72 -22.94 3.44
N SER A 121 -32.37 -23.57 4.57
CA SER A 121 -33.34 -24.20 5.47
C SER A 121 -34.21 -23.19 6.22
N ARG A 122 -33.73 -21.95 6.45
CA ARG A 122 -34.54 -20.84 6.97
C ARG A 122 -35.46 -20.24 5.91
N GLY A 123 -35.01 -20.15 4.65
CA GLY A 123 -35.82 -19.67 3.53
C GLY A 123 -36.95 -20.62 3.14
N ALA A 124 -36.76 -21.93 3.31
CA ALA A 124 -37.77 -22.95 3.04
C ALA A 124 -38.83 -23.10 4.16
N ALA A 125 -38.65 -22.43 5.31
CA ALA A 125 -39.56 -22.47 6.46
C ALA A 125 -40.54 -21.27 6.52
N LEU A 126 -40.55 -20.42 5.50
CA LEU A 126 -41.49 -19.31 5.27
C LEU A 126 -42.41 -19.63 4.09
#